data_AF-A0A235F9Z4-F1
#
_entry.id   AF-A0A235F9Z4-F1
#
_cell.length_a   1.000
_cell.length_b   1.000
_cell.length_c   1.000
_cell.angle_alpha   90.00
_cell.angle_beta   90.00
_cell.angle_gamma   90.00
#
_symmetry.space_group_name_H-M   'P 1'
#
loop_
_entity.id
_entity.type
_entity.pdbx_description
1 polymer ?
#
loop_
_entity_poly.entity_id
_entity_poly.type
_entity_poly.pdbx_seq_one_letter_code
_entity_poly.pdbx_strand_id
1 'polypeptide(L)'
;MKQYPVRNHFRDKNTGEYHSVGSYYETADEERAVELQQGGYLAPAETELPPNQTIVTSTLGELLKQNVDNVVDSITDTFTAEELTELKELETAGKNRKTVLEHIDSLLGAGDGQL
;
A
#
# COMPACT_ATOMS: atom_id res chain seq x y z
N MET A 1 -2.31 -22.37 11.71
CA MET A 1 -1.17 -21.84 10.95
C MET A 1 -1.67 -20.59 10.25
N LYS A 2 -0.93 -19.48 10.35
CA LYS A 2 -1.24 -18.21 9.68
C LYS A 2 -0.30 -18.06 8.49
N GLN A 3 -0.79 -17.46 7.41
CA GLN A 3 -0.02 -17.18 6.21
C GLN A 3 0.28 -15.68 6.13
N TYR A 4 1.53 -15.35 5.84
CA TYR A 4 2.04 -13.99 5.80
C TYR A 4 2.70 -13.71 4.44
N PRO A 5 2.29 -12.66 3.72
CA PRO A 5 2.93 -12.28 2.47
C PRO A 5 4.39 -11.85 2.68
N VAL A 6 5.31 -12.38 1.87
CA VAL A 6 6.74 -12.06 1.94
C VAL A 6 7.04 -10.80 1.14
N ARG A 7 7.42 -9.73 1.86
CA ARG A 7 7.78 -8.42 1.27
C ARG A 7 9.25 -8.30 0.95
N ASN A 8 10.11 -8.94 1.75
CA ASN A 8 11.54 -8.97 1.51
C ASN A 8 12.04 -10.39 1.66
N HIS A 9 13.03 -10.78 0.85
CA HIS A 9 13.55 -12.13 0.92
C HIS A 9 14.27 -12.35 2.25
N PHE A 10 14.08 -13.52 2.86
CA PHE A 10 14.75 -13.88 4.09
C PHE A 10 14.99 -15.37 4.17
N ARG A 11 15.96 -15.73 5.00
CA ARG A 11 16.17 -17.11 5.41
C ARG A 11 15.63 -17.28 6.81
N ASP A 12 14.67 -18.18 6.98
CA ASP A 12 14.13 -18.49 8.29
C ASP A 12 15.22 -19.18 9.14
N LYS A 13 15.47 -18.66 10.36
CA LYS A 13 16.51 -19.17 11.25
C LYS A 13 16.10 -20.47 11.97
N ASN A 14 14.79 -20.72 12.09
CA ASN A 14 14.22 -21.87 12.78
C ASN A 14 14.14 -23.07 11.82
N THR A 15 13.75 -22.86 10.56
CA THR A 15 13.62 -23.94 9.55
C THR A 15 14.81 -24.01 8.59
N GLY A 16 15.57 -22.92 8.44
CA GLY A 16 16.64 -22.80 7.45
C GLY A 16 16.15 -22.54 6.03
N GLU A 17 14.83 -22.48 5.82
CA GLU A 17 14.18 -22.28 4.52
C GLU A 17 14.37 -20.85 4.00
N TYR A 18 14.46 -20.71 2.68
CA TYR A 18 14.58 -19.42 2.03
C TYR A 18 13.25 -19.00 1.42
N HIS A 19 12.77 -17.83 1.80
CA HIS A 19 11.54 -17.24 1.29
C HIS A 19 11.87 -16.05 0.39
N SER A 20 11.37 -16.07 -0.84
CA SER A 20 11.53 -14.98 -1.81
C SER A 20 10.39 -13.98 -1.73
N VAL A 21 10.63 -12.75 -2.18
CA VAL A 21 9.58 -11.73 -2.33
C VAL A 21 8.44 -12.26 -3.20
N GLY A 22 7.19 -12.00 -2.79
CA GLY A 22 5.99 -12.47 -3.49
C GLY A 22 5.59 -13.93 -3.18
N SER A 23 6.36 -14.63 -2.33
CA SER A 23 5.95 -15.90 -1.75
C SER A 23 5.14 -15.69 -0.45
N TYR A 24 4.72 -16.79 0.17
CA TYR A 24 4.03 -16.80 1.45
C TYR A 24 4.86 -17.52 2.49
N TYR A 25 4.84 -16.99 3.71
CA TYR A 25 5.42 -17.60 4.88
C TYR A 25 4.31 -18.14 5.77
N GLU A 26 4.35 -19.45 6.04
CA GLU A 26 3.36 -20.13 6.85
C GLU A 26 3.97 -20.52 8.19
N THR A 27 3.38 -20.06 9.28
CA THR A 27 3.85 -20.43 10.61
C THR A 27 2.71 -20.54 11.61
N ALA A 28 2.89 -21.40 12.63
CA ALA A 28 2.07 -21.40 13.83
C ALA A 28 2.67 -20.49 14.94
N ASP A 29 3.90 -20.03 14.73
CA ASP A 29 4.71 -19.32 15.71
C ASP A 29 4.54 -17.80 15.54
N GLU A 30 3.62 -17.23 16.30
CA GLU A 30 3.24 -15.82 16.16
C GLU A 30 4.37 -14.87 16.57
N GLU A 31 5.19 -15.24 17.56
CA GLU A 31 6.36 -14.44 17.97
C GLU A 31 7.35 -14.30 16.82
N ARG A 32 7.60 -15.39 16.09
CA ARG A 32 8.47 -15.38 14.92
C ARG A 32 7.93 -14.53 13.79
N ALA A 33 6.62 -14.62 13.52
CA ALA A 33 5.97 -13.78 12.52
C ALA A 33 6.09 -12.29 12.86
N VAL A 34 5.93 -11.93 14.14
CA VAL A 34 6.09 -10.54 14.62
C VAL A 34 7.53 -10.04 14.45
N GLU A 35 8.54 -10.84 14.78
CA GLU A 35 9.96 -10.48 14.53
C GLU A 35 10.18 -10.14 13.05
N LEU A 36 9.67 -10.98 12.16
CA LEU A 36 9.84 -10.84 10.71
C LEU A 36 9.04 -9.67 10.14
N GLN A 37 7.87 -9.36 10.71
CA GLN A 37 7.09 -8.17 10.37
C GLN A 37 7.78 -6.88 10.81
N GLN A 38 8.29 -6.84 12.06
CA GLN A 38 9.06 -5.69 12.56
C GLN A 38 10.33 -5.45 11.76
N GLY A 39 10.95 -6.51 11.24
CA GLY A 39 12.09 -6.45 10.33
C GLY A 39 11.75 -6.09 8.88
N GLY A 40 10.46 -5.93 8.53
CA GLY A 40 10.02 -5.60 7.18
C GLY A 40 10.07 -6.75 6.17
N TYR A 41 10.23 -7.99 6.62
CA TYR A 41 10.28 -9.17 5.76
C TYR A 41 8.89 -9.71 5.42
N LEU A 42 7.95 -9.60 6.35
CA LEU A 42 6.57 -10.06 6.21
C LEU A 42 5.57 -8.92 6.30
N ALA A 43 4.46 -9.05 5.58
CA ALA A 43 3.26 -8.24 5.79
C ALA A 43 2.41 -8.81 6.96
N PRO A 44 1.39 -8.08 7.45
CA PRO A 44 0.37 -8.63 8.34
C PRO A 44 -0.27 -9.89 7.75
N ALA A 45 -0.72 -10.81 8.61
CA ALA A 45 -1.39 -12.03 8.16
C ALA A 45 -2.60 -11.67 7.29
N GLU A 46 -2.80 -12.44 6.22
CA GLU A 46 -3.90 -12.22 5.26
C GLU A 46 -5.29 -12.26 5.92
N THR A 47 -5.39 -12.86 7.12
CA THR A 47 -6.62 -12.98 7.90
C THR A 47 -7.00 -11.74 8.72
N GLU A 48 -6.12 -10.72 8.81
CA GLU A 48 -6.41 -9.48 9.56
C GLU A 48 -6.49 -8.23 8.67
N LEU A 49 -6.40 -8.40 7.35
CA LEU A 49 -6.55 -7.31 6.40
C LEU A 49 -7.78 -7.56 5.52
N PRO A 50 -8.80 -6.68 5.51
CA PRO A 50 -9.72 -6.66 4.38
C PRO A 50 -8.87 -6.50 3.10
N PRO A 51 -9.16 -7.26 2.03
CA PRO A 51 -8.27 -7.45 0.87
C PRO A 51 -7.96 -6.19 0.03
N ASN A 52 -8.29 -4.99 0.51
CA ASN A 52 -8.21 -3.76 -0.29
C ASN A 52 -7.59 -2.52 0.39
N GLN A 53 -6.97 -2.56 1.59
CA GLN A 53 -6.68 -1.27 2.28
C GLN A 53 -5.32 -1.06 2.95
N THR A 54 -4.38 -2.01 3.00
CA THR A 54 -3.23 -1.84 3.92
C THR A 54 -1.85 -1.84 3.28
N ILE A 55 -1.75 -2.06 1.96
CA ILE A 55 -0.51 -1.76 1.23
C ILE A 55 -0.65 -0.44 0.47
N VAL A 56 -1.82 -0.21 -0.15
CA VAL A 56 -2.14 0.99 -0.93
C VAL A 56 -2.01 2.28 -0.10
N THR A 57 -2.61 2.35 1.09
CA THR A 57 -2.57 3.53 1.98
C THR A 57 -1.15 4.02 2.29
N SER A 58 -0.22 3.10 2.56
CA SER A 58 1.16 3.48 2.92
C SER A 58 1.91 4.06 1.72
N THR A 59 1.76 3.46 0.54
CA THR A 59 2.36 3.96 -0.72
C THR A 59 1.73 5.26 -1.20
N LEU A 60 0.40 5.41 -1.09
CA LEU A 60 -0.31 6.63 -1.46
C LEU A 60 0.05 7.79 -0.53
N GLY A 61 0.19 7.52 0.77
CA GLY A 61 0.67 8.49 1.75
C GLY A 61 2.12 8.93 1.48
N GLU A 62 3.00 8.04 1.03
CA GLU A 62 4.36 8.40 0.62
C GLU A 62 4.41 9.23 -0.66
N LEU A 63 3.52 8.95 -1.63
CA LEU A 63 3.36 9.76 -2.84
C LEU A 63 3.14 11.23 -2.47
N LEU A 64 2.19 11.50 -1.57
CA LEU A 64 1.82 12.86 -1.15
C LEU A 64 2.90 13.60 -0.35
N LYS A 65 3.94 12.91 0.16
CA LYS A 65 5.06 13.57 0.84
C LYS A 65 5.95 14.37 -0.13
N GLN A 66 5.91 14.06 -1.42
CA GLN A 66 6.69 14.76 -2.45
C GLN A 66 6.21 16.21 -2.70
N ASN A 67 6.90 16.93 -3.59
CA ASN A 67 6.50 18.28 -4.03
C ASN A 67 5.20 18.22 -4.88
N VAL A 68 4.64 19.37 -5.25
CA VAL A 68 3.36 19.39 -5.98
C VAL A 68 3.50 18.78 -7.38
N ASP A 69 4.57 19.13 -8.10
CA ASP A 69 4.77 18.71 -9.49
C ASP A 69 4.96 17.19 -9.61
N ASN A 70 5.80 16.59 -8.77
CA ASN A 70 6.01 15.13 -8.81
C ASN A 70 4.76 14.36 -8.41
N VAL A 71 3.96 14.90 -7.47
CA VAL A 71 2.69 14.27 -7.07
C VAL A 71 1.73 14.25 -8.26
N VAL A 72 1.55 15.39 -8.92
CA VAL A 72 0.68 15.51 -10.09
C VAL A 72 1.16 14.62 -11.24
N ASP A 73 2.47 14.57 -11.52
CA ASP A 73 3.04 13.68 -12.54
C ASP A 73 2.87 12.19 -12.22
N SER A 74 2.85 11.83 -10.93
CA SER A 74 2.69 10.44 -10.50
C SER A 74 1.24 9.99 -10.49
N ILE A 75 0.30 10.89 -10.18
CA ILE A 75 -1.14 10.61 -10.21
C ILE A 75 -1.62 10.74 -11.65
N THR A 76 -1.82 9.60 -12.31
CA THR A 76 -2.24 9.52 -13.72
C THR A 76 -3.58 8.78 -13.85
N ASP A 77 -4.10 8.67 -15.08
CA ASP A 77 -5.33 7.92 -15.39
C ASP A 77 -5.23 6.41 -15.11
N THR A 78 -4.06 5.90 -14.76
CA THR A 78 -3.89 4.49 -14.34
C THR A 78 -4.42 4.21 -12.94
N PHE A 79 -4.69 5.24 -12.14
CA PHE A 79 -5.26 5.09 -10.79
C PHE A 79 -6.75 4.83 -10.87
N THR A 80 -7.22 3.92 -10.03
CA THR A 80 -8.65 3.61 -9.92
C THR A 80 -9.40 4.71 -9.16
N ALA A 81 -10.72 4.79 -9.34
CA ALA A 81 -11.56 5.74 -8.61
C ALA A 81 -11.47 5.58 -7.07
N GLU A 82 -11.28 4.34 -6.60
CA GLU A 82 -11.08 4.06 -5.17
C GLU A 82 -9.75 4.64 -4.66
N GLU A 83 -8.64 4.42 -5.38
CA GLU A 83 -7.33 4.97 -5.03
C GLU A 83 -7.28 6.50 -5.11
N LEU A 84 -7.95 7.08 -6.12
CA LEU A 84 -8.07 8.54 -6.26
C LEU A 84 -8.89 9.14 -5.11
N THR A 85 -9.96 8.48 -4.70
CA THR A 85 -10.77 8.90 -3.55
C THR A 85 -9.93 8.87 -2.27
N GLU A 86 -9.17 7.79 -2.06
CA GLU A 86 -8.29 7.65 -0.91
C GLU A 86 -7.15 8.69 -0.91
N LEU A 87 -6.50 8.94 -2.07
CA LEU A 87 -5.51 10.00 -2.23
C LEU A 87 -6.08 11.38 -1.89
N LYS A 88 -7.33 11.64 -2.29
CA LYS A 88 -8.03 12.89 -1.99
C LYS A 88 -8.25 13.04 -0.48
N GLU A 89 -8.69 11.99 0.20
CA GLU A 89 -8.87 12.00 1.66
C GLU A 89 -7.52 12.20 2.40
N LEU A 90 -6.48 11.47 1.98
CA LEU A 90 -5.13 11.58 2.56
C LEU A 90 -4.52 12.97 2.36
N GLU A 91 -4.63 13.55 1.16
CA GLU A 91 -4.14 14.91 0.90
C GLU A 91 -4.97 15.94 1.66
N THR A 92 -6.29 15.73 1.79
CA THR A 92 -7.18 16.61 2.54
C THR A 92 -6.83 16.63 4.02
N ALA A 93 -6.57 15.46 4.61
CA ALA A 93 -6.15 15.31 6.00
C ALA A 93 -4.70 15.74 6.26
N GLY A 94 -3.86 15.74 5.21
CA GLY A 94 -2.44 16.09 5.27
C GLY A 94 -2.15 17.55 4.94
N LYS A 95 -1.43 17.79 3.83
CA LYS A 95 -0.95 19.12 3.43
C LYS A 95 -2.04 20.00 2.80
N ASN A 96 -3.16 19.41 2.40
CA ASN A 96 -4.32 20.09 1.81
C ASN A 96 -3.96 20.99 0.61
N ARG A 97 -3.08 20.53 -0.29
CA ARG A 97 -2.64 21.32 -1.45
C ARG A 97 -3.73 21.35 -2.51
N LYS A 98 -4.25 22.56 -2.77
CA LYS A 98 -5.33 22.78 -3.74
C LYS A 98 -5.04 22.19 -5.13
N THR A 99 -3.85 22.42 -5.66
CA THR A 99 -3.46 21.92 -6.99
C THR A 99 -3.51 20.39 -7.10
N VAL A 100 -3.09 19.67 -6.05
CA VAL A 100 -3.15 18.19 -6.04
C VAL A 100 -4.59 17.72 -5.97
N LEU A 101 -5.39 18.35 -5.11
CA LEU A 101 -6.81 18.02 -4.98
C LEU A 101 -7.58 18.28 -6.28
N GLU A 102 -7.33 19.39 -6.96
CA GLU A 102 -7.95 19.71 -8.26
C GLU A 102 -7.54 18.71 -9.35
N HIS A 103 -6.29 18.26 -9.36
CA HIS A 103 -5.82 17.23 -10.30
C HIS A 103 -6.51 15.88 -10.06
N ILE A 104 -6.60 15.44 -8.80
CA ILE A 104 -7.31 14.21 -8.42
C ILE A 104 -8.81 14.33 -8.78
N ASP A 105 -9.44 15.47 -8.52
CA ASP A 105 -10.85 15.72 -8.85
C ASP A 105 -11.09 15.70 -10.37
N SER A 106 -10.16 16.25 -11.15
CA SER A 106 -10.20 16.20 -12.61
C SER A 106 -10.14 14.76 -13.13
N LEU A 107 -9.33 13.88 -12.51
CA LEU A 107 -9.25 12.46 -12.88
C LEU A 107 -10.51 11.68 -12.46
N LEU A 108 -11.07 11.96 -11.28
CA LEU A 108 -12.34 11.38 -10.84
C LEU A 108 -13.51 11.80 -11.73
N GLY A 109 -13.57 13.08 -12.10
CA GLY A 109 -14.62 13.64 -12.97
C GLY A 109 -14.49 13.24 -14.44
N ALA A 110 -13.28 12.95 -14.92
CA ALA A 110 -13.06 12.44 -16.27
C ALA A 110 -13.55 10.99 -16.46
N GLY A 111 -13.66 10.21 -15.37
CA GLY A 111 -14.14 8.82 -15.39
C GLY A 111 -15.68 8.67 -15.45
N ASP A 112 -16.43 9.72 -15.07
CA ASP A 112 -17.91 9.72 -15.02
C ASP A 112 -18.57 10.33 -16.28
N GLY A 113 -17.83 10.37 -17.39
CA GLY A 113 -18.24 10.98 -18.65
C GLY A 113 -18.67 10.00 -19.75
N GLN A 114 -19.14 8.79 -19.42
CA GLN A 114 -19.64 7.85 -20.42
C GLN A 114 -21.08 7.42 -20.16
N LEU A 115 -22.02 8.30 -20.54
CA LEU A 115 -23.33 7.94 -21.10
C LEU A 115 -23.79 9.00 -22.12
#